data_AF-A0A087DAA7-F1
#
_entry.id   AF-A0A087DAA7-F1
#
_cell.length_a   1.000
_cell.length_b   1.000
_cell.length_c   1.000
_cell.angle_alpha   90.00
_cell.angle_beta   90.00
_cell.angle_gamma   90.00
#
_symmetry.space_group_name_H-M   'P 1'
#
loop_
_entity.id
_entity.type
_entity.pdbx_description
1 polymer ?
#
loop_
_entity_poly.entity_id
_entity_poly.type
_entity_poly.pdbx_seq_one_letter_code
_entity_poly.pdbx_strand_id
1 'polypeptide(L)' 'MNSLDEFIAQARAGHAPLTAADRESIANHRKYLERKAKDPDYWTRKRRKERKARKEQKS' A
#
# COMPACT_ATOMS: atom_id res chain seq x y z
N MET A 1 19.75 -24.12 18.91
CA MET A 1 19.10 -22.94 19.50
C MET A 1 17.78 -22.75 18.78
N ASN A 2 16.69 -22.64 19.52
CA ASN A 2 15.34 -22.69 18.95
C ASN A 2 15.09 -21.42 18.11
N SER A 3 14.48 -21.61 16.93
CA SER A 3 14.09 -20.52 16.02
C SER A 3 13.21 -19.44 16.67
N LEU A 4 12.54 -19.78 17.78
CA LEU A 4 11.74 -18.86 18.59
C LEU A 4 12.60 -17.86 19.37
N ASP A 5 13.72 -18.29 19.95
CA ASP A 5 14.59 -17.41 20.75
C ASP A 5 15.28 -16.38 19.83
N GLU A 6 15.67 -16.79 18.63
CA GLU A 6 16.21 -15.91 17.59
C GLU A 6 15.17 -14.90 17.09
N PHE A 7 13.93 -15.33 16.88
CA PHE A 7 12.83 -14.44 16.50
C PHE A 7 12.56 -13.38 17.58
N ILE A 8 12.50 -13.78 18.85
CA ILE A 8 12.27 -12.86 19.98
C ILE A 8 13.42 -11.85 20.09
N ALA A 9 14.67 -12.28 19.90
CA ALA A 9 15.83 -11.40 19.92
C ALA A 9 15.79 -10.35 18.80
N GLN A 10 15.44 -10.76 17.57
CA GLN A 10 15.31 -9.85 16.42
C GLN A 10 14.17 -8.85 16.63
N ALA A 11 13.01 -9.30 17.10
CA ALA A 11 11.87 -8.42 17.37
C ALA A 11 12.20 -7.36 18.44
N ARG A 12 12.91 -7.75 19.51
CA ARG A 12 13.37 -6.82 20.56
C ARG A 12 14.41 -5.81 20.06
N ALA A 13 15.23 -6.19 19.10
CA ALA A 13 16.19 -5.31 18.45
C ALA A 13 15.54 -4.33 17.44
N GLY A 14 14.20 -4.34 17.32
CA GLY A 14 13.46 -3.53 16.33
C GLY A 14 13.46 -4.15 14.93
N HIS A 15 14.05 -5.34 14.76
CA HIS A 15 13.98 -6.11 13.54
C HIS A 15 12.70 -6.95 13.54
N ALA A 16 11.59 -6.31 13.17
CA ALA A 16 10.38 -7.05 12.77
C ALA A 16 10.59 -7.55 11.33
N PRO A 17 10.52 -8.87 11.07
CA PRO A 17 10.62 -9.39 9.71
C PRO A 17 9.42 -8.88 8.90
N LEU A 18 9.66 -7.95 7.97
CA LEU A 18 8.64 -7.48 7.04
C LEU A 18 8.29 -8.59 6.06
N THR A 19 7.00 -8.93 5.99
CA THR A 19 6.48 -9.84 4.98
C THR A 19 6.60 -9.21 3.59
N ALA A 20 6.44 -10.01 2.53
CA ALA A 20 6.36 -9.49 1.17
C ALA A 20 5.21 -8.48 1.02
N ALA A 21 4.07 -8.75 1.66
CA ALA A 21 2.89 -7.87 1.65
C ALA A 21 3.17 -6.51 2.31
N ASP A 22 3.93 -6.49 3.42
CA ASP A 22 4.29 -5.24 4.09
C ASP A 22 5.18 -4.36 3.20
N ARG A 23 6.16 -4.98 2.51
CA ARG A 23 7.04 -4.27 1.59
C ARG A 23 6.26 -3.68 0.42
N GLU A 24 5.30 -4.42 -0.12
CA GLU A 24 4.41 -3.94 -1.17
C GLU A 24 3.53 -2.79 -0.69
N SER A 25 2.95 -2.89 0.51
CA SER A 25 2.15 -1.84 1.15
C SER A 25 2.95 -0.54 1.29
N ILE A 26 4.19 -0.61 1.77
CA ILE A 26 5.09 0.54 1.88
C ILE A 26 5.37 1.16 0.50
N ALA A 27 5.67 0.34 -0.52
CA ALA A 27 5.92 0.82 -1.87
C ALA A 27 4.68 1.52 -2.47
N ASN A 28 3.50 0.94 -2.26
CA ASN A 28 2.22 1.52 -2.69
C ASN A 28 1.93 2.84 -1.97
N HIS A 29 2.23 2.92 -0.68
CA HIS A 29 2.06 4.14 0.10
C HIS A 29 2.96 5.28 -0.41
N ARG A 30 4.23 4.99 -0.69
CA ARG A 30 5.16 5.98 -1.28
C ARG A 30 4.64 6.52 -2.62
N LYS A 31 4.23 5.63 -3.52
CA LYS A 31 3.62 6.00 -4.81
C LYS A 31 2.35 6.84 -4.64
N TYR A 32 1.52 6.49 -3.64
CA TYR A 32 0.33 7.27 -3.30
C TYR A 32 0.68 8.71 -2.92
N LEU A 33 1.68 8.90 -2.04
CA LEU A 33 2.12 10.22 -1.60
C LEU A 33 2.71 11.04 -2.74
N GLU A 34 3.58 10.45 -3.56
CA GLU A 34 4.14 11.11 -4.75
C GLU A 34 3.02 11.58 -5.71
N ARG A 35 2.04 10.72 -5.96
CA ARG A 35 0.90 11.06 -6.82
C ARG A 35 0.05 12.17 -6.21
N LYS A 36 -0.22 12.11 -4.90
CA LYS A 36 -0.99 13.12 -4.18
C LYS A 36 -0.30 14.49 -4.17
N ALA A 37 1.04 14.51 -4.03
CA ALA A 37 1.82 15.74 -4.09
C ALA A 37 1.79 16.38 -5.48
N LYS A 38 1.84 15.56 -6.55
CA LYS A 38 1.83 16.05 -7.94
C LYS A 38 0.43 16.42 -8.46
N ASP A 39 -0.58 15.64 -8.11
CA ASP A 39 -1.98 15.82 -8.52
C ASP A 39 -2.89 15.38 -7.35
N PRO A 40 -3.29 16.32 -6.46
CA PRO A 40 -4.13 16.02 -5.30
C PRO A 40 -5.49 15.39 -5.67
N ASP A 41 -6.01 15.71 -6.86
CA ASP A 41 -7.33 15.27 -7.33
C ASP A 41 -7.30 14.01 -8.20
N TYR A 42 -6.11 13.43 -8.43
CA TYR A 42 -5.91 12.27 -9.30
C TYR A 42 -6.92 11.14 -9.00
N TRP A 43 -7.03 10.75 -7.73
CA TRP A 43 -7.88 9.63 -7.31
C TRP A 43 -9.38 9.96 -7.41
N THR A 44 -9.77 11.21 -7.12
CA THR A 44 -11.15 11.68 -7.26
C THR A 44 -11.58 11.65 -8.73
N ARG A 45 -10.73 12.19 -9.61
CA ARG A 45 -10.95 12.19 -11.07
C ARG A 45 -11.00 10.78 -11.63
N LYS A 46 -10.09 9.89 -11.20
CA LYS A 46 -10.09 8.47 -11.60
C LYS A 46 -11.42 7.78 -11.22
N ARG A 47 -11.86 7.90 -9.97
CA ARG A 47 -13.14 7.32 -9.51
C ARG A 47 -14.34 7.87 -10.27
N ARG A 48 -14.34 9.18 -10.61
CA ARG A 48 -15.42 9.79 -11.39
C ARG A 48 -15.52 9.17 -12.79
N LYS A 49 -14.38 8.93 -13.45
CA LYS A 49 -14.34 8.25 -14.76
C LYS A 49 -14.85 6.82 -14.68
N GLU A 50 -14.43 6.06 -13.67
CA GLU A 50 -14.91 4.68 -13.44
C GLU A 50 -16.43 4.63 -13.18
N ARG A 51 -16.97 5.61 -12.45
CA ARG A 51 -18.42 5.73 -12.25
C ARG A 51 -19.16 6.06 -13.56
N LYS A 52 -18.59 6.93 -14.40
CA LYS A 52 -19.16 7.28 -15.71
C LYS A 52 -19.20 6.05 -16.65
N ALA A 53 -18.07 5.35 -16.79
CA ALA A 53 -17.97 4.14 -17.60
C ALA A 53 -18.96 3.04 -17.15
N ARG A 54 -19.13 2.84 -15.83
CA ARG A 54 -20.12 1.89 -15.31
C ARG A 54 -21.57 2.28 -15.59
N LYS A 55 -21.88 3.57 -15.73
CA LYS A 55 -23.23 4.02 -16.13
C LYS A 55 -23.44 3.80 -17.62
N GLU A 56 -22.43 4.09 -18.43
CA GLU A 56 -22.48 3.89 -19.89
C GLU A 56 -22.61 2.40 -20.26
N GLN A 57 -21.95 1.49 -19.53
CA GLN A 57 -22.09 0.04 -19.74
C GLN A 57 -23.42 -0.57 -19.28
N LYS A 58 -24.22 0.16 -18.50
CA LYS A 58 -25.53 -0.29 -18.01
C LYS A 58 -26.70 0.26 -18.83
N SER A 59 -26.44 1.23 -19.71
CA SER A 59 -27.41 1.81 -20.64
C SER A 59 -27.35 1.09 -21.97
#